data_AF-A0A9Q9JDW0-F1
#
_entry.id   AF-A0A9Q9JDW0-F1
#
_cell.length_a   1.000
_cell.length_b   1.000
_cell.length_c   1.000
_cell.angle_alpha   90.00
_cell.angle_beta   90.00
_cell.angle_gamma   90.00
#
_symmetry.space_group_name_H-M   'P 1'
#
loop_
_entity.id
_entity.type
_entity.pdbx_description
1 polymer ?
#
loop_
_entity_poly.entity_id
_entity_poly.type
_entity_poly.pdbx_seq_one_letter_code
_entity_poly.pdbx_strand_id
1 'polypeptide(L)'
;MNIQQFNNLKKIVAQFGGDYQMSSNLYDRHVELIDAVSGADMDETFERALLRAGVRKEILDAARESCEFEEVMSTFKRELTGIVARLDMADRIDSARTAA
;
A
#
# COMPACT_ATOMS: atom_id res chain seq x y z
N MET A 1 -2.22 12.63 -12.30
CA MET A 1 -1.30 13.47 -11.49
C MET A 1 -0.08 13.82 -12.31
N ASN A 2 0.33 15.09 -12.35
CA ASN A 2 1.56 15.54 -13.03
C ASN A 2 2.76 15.57 -12.05
N ILE A 3 3.98 15.77 -12.58
CA ILE A 3 5.22 15.79 -11.78
C ILE A 3 5.19 16.88 -10.69
N GLN A 4 4.62 18.04 -11.00
CA GLN A 4 4.54 19.15 -10.04
C GLN A 4 3.63 18.82 -8.86
N GLN A 5 2.44 18.27 -9.13
CA GLN A 5 1.50 17.79 -8.12
C GLN A 5 2.16 16.74 -7.23
N PHE A 6 2.82 15.75 -7.83
CA PHE A 6 3.51 14.71 -7.06
C PHE A 6 4.63 15.26 -6.16
N ASN A 7 5.40 16.23 -6.65
CA ASN A 7 6.42 16.91 -5.85
C ASN A 7 5.83 17.72 -4.70
N ASN A 8 4.64 18.31 -4.87
CA ASN A 8 3.92 18.96 -3.79
C ASN A 8 3.49 17.96 -2.71
N LEU A 9 2.93 16.80 -3.12
CA LEU A 9 2.57 15.74 -2.17
C LEU A 9 3.78 15.30 -1.33
N LYS A 10 4.95 15.10 -1.96
CA LYS A 10 6.19 14.74 -1.25
C LYS A 10 6.57 15.75 -0.16
N LYS A 11 6.38 17.05 -0.40
CA LYS A 11 6.66 18.10 0.60
C LYS A 11 5.71 18.03 1.79
N ILE A 12 4.45 17.64 1.56
CA ILE A 12 3.47 17.45 2.63
C ILE A 12 3.80 16.17 3.42
N VAL A 13 4.12 15.06 2.74
CA VAL A 13 4.52 13.81 3.40
C VAL A 13 5.69 14.02 4.36
N ALA A 14 6.67 14.86 4.01
CA ALA A 14 7.81 15.17 4.87
C ALA A 14 7.42 15.81 6.22
N GLN A 15 6.22 16.38 6.33
CA GLN A 15 5.73 17.05 7.55
C GLN A 15 5.12 16.06 8.55
N PHE A 16 4.72 14.85 8.11
CA PHE A 16 4.04 13.88 8.97
C PHE A 16 4.88 13.40 10.17
N GLY A 17 6.21 13.42 10.06
CA GLY A 17 7.09 13.06 11.16
C GLY A 17 7.25 14.15 12.24
N GLY A 18 6.89 15.40 11.92
CA GLY A 18 7.08 16.56 12.81
C GLY A 18 5.82 17.05 13.51
N ASP A 19 4.65 16.57 13.10
CA ASP A 19 3.34 16.96 13.65
C ASP A 19 2.61 15.72 14.18
N TYR A 20 2.35 15.70 15.48
CA TYR A 20 1.70 14.58 16.16
C TYR A 20 0.29 14.30 15.63
N GLN A 21 -0.49 15.34 15.36
CA GLN A 21 -1.87 15.17 14.88
C GLN A 21 -1.86 14.61 13.45
N MET A 22 -0.96 15.09 12.60
CA MET A 22 -0.80 14.52 11.25
C MET A 22 -0.33 13.06 11.30
N SER A 23 0.58 12.73 12.21
CA SER A 23 1.05 11.36 12.42
C SER A 23 -0.08 10.43 12.87
N SER A 24 -0.92 10.89 13.81
CA SER A 24 -2.10 10.14 14.27
C SER A 24 -3.10 9.89 13.13
N ASN A 25 -3.43 10.93 12.36
CA ASN A 25 -4.35 10.79 11.23
C ASN A 25 -3.80 9.85 10.14
N LEU A 26 -2.47 9.89 9.91
CA LEU A 26 -1.81 8.97 8.98
C LEU A 26 -1.90 7.53 9.48
N TYR A 27 -1.71 7.29 10.78
CA TYR A 27 -1.84 5.97 11.37
C TYR A 27 -3.26 5.42 11.18
N ASP A 28 -4.29 6.20 11.52
CA ASP A 28 -5.69 5.78 11.36
C ASP A 28 -5.99 5.42 9.89
N ARG A 29 -5.50 6.23 8.96
CA ARG A 29 -5.66 5.96 7.53
C ARG A 29 -4.92 4.71 7.08
N HIS A 30 -3.74 4.43 7.64
CA HIS A 30 -2.98 3.23 7.33
C HIS A 30 -3.71 1.98 7.81
N VAL A 31 -4.26 2.00 9.03
CA VAL A 31 -5.10 0.91 9.57
C VAL A 31 -6.30 0.64 8.66
N GLU A 32 -7.04 1.68 8.28
CA GLU A 32 -8.20 1.54 7.39
C GLU A 32 -7.83 0.87 6.05
N LEU A 33 -6.68 1.25 5.46
CA LEU A 33 -6.22 0.67 4.21
C LEU A 33 -5.73 -0.78 4.36
N ILE A 34 -5.09 -1.12 5.48
CA ILE A 34 -4.71 -2.51 5.78
C ILE A 34 -5.97 -3.37 5.86
N ASP A 35 -6.99 -2.92 6.60
CA ASP A 35 -8.24 -3.64 6.75
C ASP A 35 -8.94 -3.84 5.39
N ALA A 36 -8.95 -2.81 4.55
CA ALA A 36 -9.54 -2.86 3.21
C ALA A 36 -8.88 -3.90 2.28
N VAL A 37 -7.58 -4.18 2.44
CA VAL A 37 -6.84 -5.15 1.62
C VAL A 37 -6.57 -6.48 2.34
N SER A 38 -7.05 -6.63 3.58
CA SER A 38 -6.78 -7.81 4.40
C SER A 38 -7.17 -9.12 3.71
N GLY A 39 -8.34 -9.13 3.05
CA GLY A 39 -8.84 -10.27 2.26
C GLY A 39 -8.32 -10.37 0.82
N ALA A 40 -7.50 -9.43 0.35
CA ALA A 40 -6.91 -9.51 -0.99
C ALA A 40 -5.83 -10.60 -1.04
N ASP A 41 -5.70 -11.29 -2.15
CA ASP A 41 -4.71 -12.35 -2.35
C ASP A 41 -3.84 -12.06 -3.59
N MET A 42 -2.94 -12.98 -3.94
CA MET A 42 -2.12 -12.89 -5.16
C MET A 42 -2.98 -12.64 -6.39
N ASP A 43 -2.61 -11.63 -7.15
CA ASP A 43 -3.24 -11.31 -8.42
C ASP A 43 -3.13 -12.48 -9.42
N GLU A 44 -4.24 -12.80 -10.08
CA GLU A 44 -4.28 -13.92 -11.04
C GLU A 44 -3.30 -13.73 -12.20
N THR A 45 -3.04 -12.49 -12.64
CA THR A 45 -2.10 -12.22 -13.72
C THR A 45 -0.66 -12.51 -13.29
N PHE A 46 -0.34 -12.21 -12.03
CA PHE A 46 0.94 -12.57 -11.41
C PHE A 46 1.11 -14.09 -11.35
N GLU A 47 0.10 -14.82 -10.86
CA GLU A 47 0.11 -16.29 -10.83
C GLU A 47 0.31 -16.88 -12.24
N ARG A 48 -0.45 -16.39 -13.23
CA ARG A 48 -0.32 -16.82 -14.63
C ARG A 48 1.07 -16.56 -15.20
N ALA A 49 1.77 -15.51 -14.78
CA ALA A 49 3.13 -15.26 -15.22
C ALA A 49 4.11 -16.34 -14.73
N LEU A 50 3.96 -16.81 -13.48
CA LEU A 50 4.76 -17.89 -12.93
C LEU A 50 4.50 -19.22 -13.64
N LEU A 51 3.22 -19.53 -13.91
CA LEU A 51 2.85 -20.71 -14.68
C LEU A 51 3.48 -20.69 -16.10
N ARG A 52 3.43 -19.53 -16.78
CA ARG A 52 4.06 -19.36 -18.11
C ARG A 52 5.60 -19.48 -18.06
N ALA A 53 6.21 -19.19 -16.92
CA ALA A 53 7.64 -19.39 -16.70
C ALA A 53 8.02 -20.85 -16.39
N GLY A 54 7.04 -21.76 -16.32
CA GLY A 54 7.26 -23.20 -16.09
C GLY A 54 7.13 -23.66 -14.65
N VAL A 55 6.67 -22.79 -13.73
CA VAL A 55 6.36 -23.22 -12.36
C VAL A 55 5.12 -24.13 -12.40
N ARG A 56 5.20 -25.30 -11.76
CA ARG A 56 4.07 -26.24 -11.69
C ARG A 56 3.03 -25.72 -10.71
N LYS A 57 1.74 -25.89 -11.04
CA LYS A 57 0.61 -25.44 -10.22
C LYS A 57 0.66 -25.97 -8.78
N GLU A 58 1.01 -27.25 -8.61
CA GLU A 58 1.16 -27.87 -7.28
C GLU A 58 2.20 -27.18 -6.39
N ILE A 59 3.25 -26.58 -6.98
CA ILE A 59 4.27 -25.85 -6.22
C ILE A 59 3.75 -24.47 -5.79
N LEU A 60 2.98 -23.81 -6.66
CA LEU A 60 2.33 -22.54 -6.30
C LEU A 60 1.31 -22.75 -5.18
N ASP A 61 0.54 -23.83 -5.24
CA ASP A 61 -0.46 -24.16 -4.22
C ASP A 61 0.21 -24.46 -2.88
N ALA A 62 1.24 -25.31 -2.88
CA ALA A 62 2.02 -25.60 -1.67
C ALA A 62 2.68 -24.33 -1.09
N ALA A 63 3.14 -23.40 -1.94
CA ALA A 63 3.67 -22.13 -1.48
C ALA A 63 2.57 -21.27 -0.84
N ARG A 64 1.38 -21.16 -1.43
CA ARG A 64 0.26 -20.36 -0.89
C ARG A 64 -0.26 -20.86 0.44
N GLU A 65 -0.18 -22.17 0.69
CA GLU A 65 -0.55 -22.79 1.96
C GLU A 65 0.55 -22.68 3.03
N SER A 66 1.71 -22.12 2.69
CA SER A 66 2.83 -21.99 3.63
C SER A 66 2.72 -20.73 4.51
N CYS A 67 3.17 -20.84 5.76
CA CYS A 67 3.29 -19.69 6.66
C CYS A 67 4.18 -18.59 6.09
N GLU A 68 5.27 -18.97 5.39
CA GLU A 68 6.20 -18.02 4.76
C GLU A 68 5.48 -17.13 3.75
N PHE A 69 4.55 -17.69 2.96
CA PHE A 69 3.76 -16.92 2.02
C PHE A 69 2.81 -15.94 2.73
N GLU A 70 2.11 -16.39 3.77
CA GLU A 70 1.20 -15.53 4.54
C GLU A 70 1.95 -14.35 5.18
N GLU A 71 3.13 -14.59 5.74
CA GLU A 71 3.98 -13.55 6.35
C GLU A 71 4.47 -12.52 5.32
N VAL A 72 4.90 -13.00 4.15
CA VAL A 72 5.34 -12.14 3.04
C VAL A 72 4.16 -11.30 2.51
N MET A 73 2.99 -11.93 2.32
CA MET A 73 1.81 -11.23 1.83
C MET A 73 1.31 -10.18 2.85
N SER A 74 1.32 -10.51 4.13
CA SER A 74 1.00 -9.57 5.22
C SER A 74 1.96 -8.37 5.21
N THR A 75 3.26 -8.63 5.08
CA THR A 75 4.28 -7.56 4.99
C THR A 75 4.08 -6.70 3.74
N PHE A 76 3.87 -7.33 2.58
CA PHE A 76 3.59 -6.63 1.33
C PHE A 76 2.39 -5.68 1.45
N LYS A 77 1.26 -6.18 1.99
CA LYS A 77 0.05 -5.39 2.22
C LYS A 77 0.35 -4.20 3.13
N ARG A 78 1.04 -4.42 4.26
CA ARG A 78 1.38 -3.35 5.22
C ARG A 78 2.25 -2.26 4.59
N GLU A 79 3.34 -2.64 3.91
CA GLU A 79 4.28 -1.67 3.34
C GLU A 79 3.65 -0.90 2.17
N LEU A 80 2.93 -1.61 1.28
CA LEU A 80 2.24 -0.98 0.15
C LEU A 80 1.19 0.03 0.64
N THR A 81 0.31 -0.39 1.56
CA THR A 81 -0.71 0.50 2.12
C THR A 81 -0.09 1.67 2.88
N GLY A 82 1.09 1.51 3.49
CA GLY A 82 1.80 2.62 4.14
C GLY A 82 2.30 3.67 3.15
N ILE A 83 2.72 3.26 1.95
CA ILE A 83 3.08 4.20 0.87
C ILE A 83 1.83 4.93 0.38
N VAL A 84 0.74 4.19 0.14
CA VAL A 84 -0.53 4.75 -0.35
C VAL A 84 -1.12 5.72 0.67
N ALA A 85 -1.16 5.36 1.96
CA ALA A 85 -1.69 6.19 3.04
C ALA A 85 -1.00 7.56 3.09
N ARG A 86 0.34 7.58 2.96
CA ARG A 86 1.10 8.84 2.96
C ARG A 86 0.71 9.74 1.79
N LEU A 87 0.60 9.18 0.59
CA LEU A 87 0.27 9.95 -0.61
C LEU A 87 -1.20 10.40 -0.61
N ASP A 88 -2.13 9.52 -0.23
CA ASP A 88 -3.56 9.82 -0.10
C ASP A 88 -3.81 10.92 0.93
N MET A 89 -3.20 10.83 2.12
CA MET A 89 -3.31 11.88 3.15
C MET A 89 -2.72 13.21 2.68
N ALA A 90 -1.58 13.19 1.99
CA ALA A 90 -0.99 14.39 1.43
C ALA A 90 -1.92 15.04 0.38
N ASP A 91 -2.55 14.24 -0.48
CA ASP A 91 -3.48 14.68 -1.52
C ASP A 91 -4.75 15.29 -0.93
N ARG A 92 -5.30 14.68 0.14
CA ARG A 92 -6.44 15.24 0.90
C ARG A 92 -6.12 16.61 1.50
N ILE A 93 -4.92 16.78 2.07
CA ILE A 93 -4.46 18.07 2.63
C ILE A 93 -4.28 19.12 1.53
N ASP A 94 -3.64 18.77 0.42
CA ASP A 94 -3.40 19.68 -0.71
C ASP A 94 -4.72 20.14 -1.35
N SER A 95 -5.65 19.21 -1.51
CA SER A 95 -7.00 19.48 -2.03
C SER A 95 -7.79 20.41 -1.11
N ALA A 96 -7.75 20.18 0.22
CA ALA A 96 -8.41 21.04 1.19
C ALA A 96 -7.84 22.47 1.20
N ARG A 97 -6.51 22.62 1.02
CA ARG A 97 -5.85 23.94 0.91
C ARG A 97 -6.23 24.69 -0.36
N THR A 98 -6.44 23.99 -1.46
CA THR A 98 -6.82 24.60 -2.75
C THR A 98 -8.29 25.00 -2.80
N ALA A 99 -9.13 24.40 -1.96
CA ALA A 99 -10.56 24.69 -1.87
C ALA A 99 -10.94 25.80 -0.86
N ALA A 100 -9.97 26.30 -0.08
CA ALA A 100 -10.13 27.38 0.90
C ALA A 100 -9.71 28.73 0.33
#